data_AF-A0A1J5KGF1-F1
#
_entry.id   AF-A0A1J5KGF1-F1
#
_cell.length_a   1.000
_cell.length_b   1.000
_cell.length_c   1.000
_cell.angle_alpha   90.00
_cell.angle_beta   90.00
_cell.angle_gamma   90.00
#
_symmetry.space_group_name_H-M   'P 1'
#
loop_
_entity.id
_entity.type
_entity.pdbx_description
1 polymer ?
#
loop_
_entity_poly.entity_id
_entity_poly.type
_entity_poly.pdbx_seq_one_letter_code
_entity_poly.pdbx_strand_id
1 'polypeptide(L)'
;MKNIIMIVAVSLIGLSSLAQKKERIIYKYKKFEEINLGEIKVDGELGSPGEISISQRYLKKFKNKLPHKPNFNLEMMKGLERIR
;
A
#
# COMPACT_ATOMS: atom_id res chain seq x y z
N MET A 1 37.22 -1.54 50.38
CA MET A 1 36.32 -0.35 50.30
C MET A 1 36.03 0.01 48.83
N LYS A 2 37.04 0.40 48.02
CA LYS A 2 36.88 0.78 46.60
C LYS A 2 36.18 -0.28 45.73
N ASN A 3 36.52 -1.56 45.92
CA ASN A 3 35.95 -2.66 45.13
C ASN A 3 34.46 -2.93 45.46
N ILE A 4 34.05 -2.69 46.71
CA ILE A 4 32.66 -2.82 47.13
C ILE A 4 31.82 -1.70 46.52
N ILE A 5 32.35 -0.48 46.52
CA ILE A 5 31.71 0.68 45.89
C ILE A 5 31.52 0.47 44.38
N MET A 6 32.52 -0.14 43.71
CA MET A 6 32.42 -0.43 42.28
C MET A 6 31.33 -1.48 41.97
N ILE A 7 31.19 -2.51 42.79
CA ILE A 7 30.15 -3.54 42.61
C ILE A 7 28.75 -2.95 42.79
N VAL A 8 28.58 -2.05 43.78
CA VAL A 8 27.31 -1.36 44.03
C VAL A 8 26.97 -0.38 42.90
N ALA A 9 27.97 0.28 42.30
CA ALA A 9 27.74 1.18 41.17
C ALA A 9 27.30 0.44 39.90
N VAL A 10 27.83 -0.76 39.66
CA VAL A 10 27.47 -1.59 38.49
C VAL A 10 26.06 -2.19 38.64
N SER A 11 25.64 -2.55 39.85
CA SER A 11 24.31 -3.12 40.08
C SER A 11 23.16 -2.10 39.89
N LEU A 12 23.41 -0.82 40.12
CA LEU A 12 22.41 0.26 39.96
C LEU A 12 22.01 0.52 38.50
N ILE A 13 22.88 0.23 37.52
CA ILE A 13 22.62 0.50 36.10
C ILE A 13 21.63 -0.51 35.50
N GLY A 14 21.60 -1.74 36.02
CA GLY A 14 20.75 -2.85 35.50
C GLY A 14 19.24 -2.69 35.73
N LEU A 15 18.83 -1.82 36.67
CA LEU A 15 17.42 -1.65 37.07
C LEU A 15 16.58 -0.89 36.03
N SER A 16 17.22 -0.20 35.08
CA SER A 16 16.54 0.59 34.04
C SER A 16 15.88 -0.25 32.93
N SER A 17 16.14 -1.55 32.88
CA SER A 17 15.59 -2.46 31.84
C SER A 17 14.17 -2.97 32.11
N LEU A 18 13.65 -2.80 33.33
CA LEU A 18 12.33 -3.33 33.74
C LEU A 18 11.13 -2.42 33.39
N ALA A 19 11.36 -1.26 32.76
CA ALA A 19 10.31 -0.26 32.51
C ALA A 19 9.56 -0.39 31.17
N GLN A 20 9.60 -1.54 30.48
CA GLN A 20 8.80 -1.74 29.26
C GLN A 20 7.34 -2.05 29.62
N LYS A 21 6.60 -1.01 30.00
CA LYS A 21 5.14 -1.08 30.15
C LYS A 21 4.54 -1.35 28.77
N LYS A 22 3.98 -2.54 28.57
CA LYS A 22 3.31 -2.95 27.34
C LYS A 22 1.97 -2.20 27.24
N GLU A 23 2.02 -0.94 26.79
CA GLU A 23 0.82 -0.14 26.60
C GLU A 23 -0.08 -0.82 25.57
N ARG A 24 -1.35 -1.00 25.93
CA ARG A 24 -2.36 -1.59 25.04
C ARG A 24 -2.73 -0.54 23.99
N ILE A 25 -1.98 -0.50 22.88
CA ILE A 25 -2.26 0.39 21.75
C ILE A 25 -3.54 -0.12 21.05
N ILE A 26 -4.66 0.58 21.25
CA ILE A 26 -5.94 0.30 20.58
C ILE A 26 -6.00 1.17 19.33
N TYR A 27 -5.73 0.58 18.17
CA TYR A 27 -5.90 1.24 16.87
C TYR A 27 -7.40 1.38 16.56
N LYS A 28 -7.89 2.62 16.48
CA LYS A 28 -9.27 2.92 16.06
C LYS A 28 -9.25 3.42 14.61
N TYR A 29 -9.96 2.73 13.72
CA TYR A 29 -10.16 3.18 12.34
C TYR A 29 -11.02 4.45 12.31
N LYS A 30 -10.68 5.39 11.41
CA LYS A 30 -11.49 6.59 11.18
C LYS A 30 -12.86 6.15 10.65
N LYS A 31 -13.93 6.50 11.38
CA LYS A 31 -15.30 6.25 10.93
C LYS A 31 -15.54 7.12 9.68
N PHE A 32 -15.99 6.51 8.59
CA PHE A 32 -16.32 7.24 7.37
C PHE A 32 -17.45 8.24 7.68
N GLU A 33 -17.28 9.47 7.20
CA GLU A 33 -18.28 10.52 7.31
C GLU A 33 -19.45 10.18 6.37
N GLU A 34 -20.67 10.27 6.90
CA GLU A 34 -21.88 10.07 6.11
C GLU A 34 -22.08 11.33 5.25
N ILE A 35 -21.78 11.21 3.96
CA ILE A 35 -21.96 12.30 3.00
C ILE A 35 -23.46 12.34 2.67
N ASN A 36 -24.14 13.36 3.19
CA ASN A 36 -25.54 13.60 2.85
C ASN A 36 -25.60 14.25 1.46
N LEU A 37 -25.72 13.42 0.43
CA LEU A 37 -25.95 13.84 -0.94
C LEU A 37 -27.41 14.30 -1.03
N GLY A 38 -27.70 15.54 -0.63
CA GLY A 38 -29.05 16.14 -0.77
C GLY A 38 -29.55 16.14 -2.22
N GLU A 39 -30.52 16.99 -2.56
CA GLU A 39 -30.95 17.14 -3.96
C GLU A 39 -29.80 17.73 -4.81
N ILE A 40 -28.93 16.87 -5.34
CA ILE A 40 -28.02 17.21 -6.43
C ILE A 40 -28.90 17.40 -7.66
N LYS A 41 -29.48 18.60 -7.79
CA LYS A 41 -30.11 19.04 -9.04
C LYS A 41 -28.99 19.26 -10.03
N VAL A 42 -28.78 18.26 -10.86
CA VAL A 42 -28.03 18.43 -12.10
C VAL A 42 -28.98 19.15 -13.05
N ASP A 43 -28.85 20.47 -13.14
CA ASP A 43 -29.47 21.24 -14.22
C ASP A 43 -28.80 20.80 -15.53
N GLY A 44 -29.34 19.74 -16.11
CA GLY A 44 -28.90 19.23 -17.40
C GLY A 44 -29.30 20.22 -18.47
N GLU A 45 -28.39 21.11 -18.86
CA GLU A 45 -28.45 21.65 -20.22
C GLU A 45 -28.47 20.46 -21.17
N LEU A 46 -29.48 20.40 -22.04
CA LEU A 46 -29.69 19.39 -23.09
C LEU A 46 -28.60 19.41 -24.18
N GLY A 47 -27.35 19.69 -23.81
CA GLY A 47 -26.18 19.39 -24.63
C GLY A 47 -25.87 17.91 -24.46
N SER A 48 -25.96 17.15 -25.55
CA SER A 48 -25.39 15.81 -25.66
C SER A 48 -24.06 15.74 -24.89
N PRO A 49 -23.77 14.71 -24.08
CA PRO A 49 -22.47 14.51 -23.47
C PRO A 49 -21.47 14.13 -24.57
N GLY A 50 -21.26 15.03 -25.53
CA GLY A 50 -20.41 14.86 -26.69
C GLY A 50 -18.93 14.86 -26.32
N GLU A 51 -18.60 15.14 -25.05
CA GLU A 51 -17.21 15.24 -24.64
C GLU A 51 -17.01 15.07 -23.13
N ILE A 52 -17.60 14.04 -22.51
CA ILE A 52 -16.96 13.48 -21.29
C ILE A 52 -15.76 12.66 -21.74
N SER A 53 -14.80 13.32 -22.38
CA SER A 53 -13.51 12.72 -22.68
C SER A 53 -12.69 12.76 -21.39
N ILE A 54 -12.42 11.58 -20.84
CA ILE A 54 -11.41 11.49 -19.78
C ILE A 54 -10.09 11.82 -20.46
N SER A 55 -9.44 12.91 -20.04
CA SER A 55 -8.10 13.28 -20.51
C SER A 55 -7.24 12.03 -20.52
N GLN A 56 -6.57 11.72 -21.64
CA GLN A 56 -5.71 10.54 -21.73
C GLN A 56 -4.72 10.58 -20.56
N ARG A 57 -4.97 9.74 -19.54
CA ARG A 57 -4.09 9.67 -18.38
C ARG A 57 -2.71 9.35 -18.93
N TYR A 58 -1.71 10.15 -18.58
CA TYR A 58 -0.33 9.86 -18.97
C TYR A 58 0.01 8.43 -18.53
N LEU A 59 -0.05 7.49 -19.47
CA LEU A 59 0.38 6.12 -19.25
C LEU A 59 1.88 6.19 -19.05
N LYS A 60 2.33 5.97 -17.81
CA LYS A 60 3.75 5.93 -17.48
C LYS A 60 4.39 4.88 -18.39
N LYS A 61 5.19 5.32 -19.37
CA LYS A 61 5.95 4.40 -20.22
C LYS A 61 7.01 3.76 -19.34
N PHE A 62 6.76 2.54 -18.90
CA PHE A 62 7.72 1.78 -18.13
C PHE A 62 8.92 1.48 -19.03
N LYS A 63 10.11 1.92 -18.60
CA LYS A 63 11.37 1.60 -19.30
C LYS A 63 11.66 0.10 -19.29
N ASN A 64 11.15 -0.61 -18.28
CA ASN A 64 11.34 -2.03 -18.16
C ASN A 64 10.36 -2.77 -19.09
N LYS A 65 10.90 -3.42 -20.12
CA LYS A 65 10.12 -4.33 -20.96
C LYS A 65 9.88 -5.60 -20.15
N LEU A 66 8.67 -6.15 -20.23
CA LEU A 66 8.42 -7.47 -19.65
C LEU A 66 9.36 -8.50 -20.29
N PRO A 67 9.84 -9.50 -19.52
CA PRO A 67 10.67 -10.56 -20.07
C PRO A 67 9.90 -11.26 -21.20
N HIS A 68 10.52 -11.30 -22.38
CA HIS A 68 9.96 -11.96 -23.57
C HIS A 68 10.70 -13.26 -23.83
N LYS A 69 9.95 -14.32 -24.14
CA LYS A 69 10.55 -15.59 -24.59
C LYS A 69 10.91 -15.48 -26.07
N PRO A 70 12.14 -15.82 -26.49
CA PRO A 70 12.59 -15.65 -27.88
C PRO A 70 11.75 -16.44 -28.91
N ASN A 71 11.09 -17.53 -28.49
CA ASN A 71 10.29 -18.40 -29.36
C ASN A 71 8.83 -18.51 -28.91
N PHE A 72 8.28 -17.47 -28.27
CA PHE A 72 6.92 -17.50 -27.69
C PHE A 72 5.85 -18.03 -28.66
N ASN A 73 5.85 -17.54 -29.91
CA ASN A 73 4.86 -17.93 -30.91
C ASN A 73 4.97 -19.41 -31.29
N LEU A 74 6.19 -19.93 -31.47
CA LEU A 74 6.41 -21.32 -31.82
C LEU A 74 5.99 -22.27 -30.70
N GLU A 75 6.30 -21.91 -29.44
CA GLU A 75 5.87 -22.67 -28.26
C GLU A 75 4.34 -22.68 -28.12
N MET A 76 3.69 -21.54 -28.38
CA MET A 76 2.24 -21.42 -28.31
C MET A 76 1.53 -22.28 -29.37
N MET A 77 2.04 -22.28 -30.60
CA MET A 77 1.51 -23.12 -31.68
C MET A 77 1.64 -24.61 -31.36
N LYS A 78 2.81 -25.04 -30.86
CA LYS A 78 3.02 -26.44 -30.41
C LYS A 78 2.10 -26.83 -29.27
N GLY A 79 1.77 -25.90 -28.37
CA GLY A 79 0.82 -26.12 -27.28
C GLY A 79 -0.61 -26.33 -27.80
N LEU A 80 -1.04 -25.51 -28.75
CA LEU A 80 -2.37 -25.62 -29.37
C LEU A 80 -2.53 -26.93 -30.16
N GLU A 81 -1.48 -27.39 -30.85
CA GLU A 81 -1.50 -28.67 -31.56
C GLU A 81 -1.69 -29.88 -30.62
N ARG A 82 -1.23 -29.82 -29.37
CA ARG A 82 -1.45 -30.91 -28.39
C ARG A 82 -2.87 -30.97 -27.83
N ILE A 83 -3.64 -29.88 -27.96
CA ILE A 83 -5.02 -29.81 -27.47
C ILE A 83 -5.99 -30.43 -28.48
N ARG A 84 -5.57 -30.57 -29.74
CA ARG A 84 -6.35 -31.13 -30.84
C ARG A 84 -6.08 -32.62 -31.02
#